data_AF-A0A969F1Z9-F1
#
_entry.id   AF-A0A969F1Z9-F1
#
_cell.length_a   1.000
_cell.length_b   1.000
_cell.length_c   1.000
_cell.angle_alpha   90.00
_cell.angle_beta   90.00
_cell.angle_gamma   90.00
#
_symmetry.space_group_name_H-M   'P 1'
#
loop_
_entity.id
_entity.type
_entity.pdbx_description
1 polymer ?
#
loop_
_entity_poly.entity_id
_entity_poly.type
_entity_poly.pdbx_seq_one_letter_code
_entity_poly.pdbx_strand_id
1 'polypeptide(L)' 'LIGLPDVPAEDQEDFTTLAGLILYLLKKFPTVGETVTFGDFVLEVVDMDGKRIDKVLVRKKSE' A
#
# COMPACT_ATOMS: atom_id res chain seq x y z
N LEU A 1 -6.97 6.92 13.57
CA LEU A 1 -6.28 6.43 12.34
C LEU A 1 -6.46 4.92 12.27
N ILE A 2 -6.43 4.31 11.08
CA ILE A 2 -7.01 2.99 10.72
C ILE A 2 -6.35 1.75 11.40
N GLY A 3 -5.49 1.91 12.42
CA GLY A 3 -4.89 0.78 13.15
C GLY A 3 -4.03 -0.12 12.25
N LEU A 4 -3.27 0.49 11.33
CA LEU A 4 -2.34 -0.25 10.48
C LEU A 4 -1.19 -0.84 11.31
N PRO A 5 -0.58 -1.95 10.85
CA PRO A 5 0.61 -2.51 11.48
C PRO A 5 1.75 -1.51 11.53
N ASP A 6 2.60 -1.62 12.55
CA ASP A 6 3.85 -0.89 12.62
C ASP A 6 4.82 -1.37 11.52
N VAL A 7 5.60 -0.43 11.00
CA VAL A 7 6.67 -0.70 10.03
C VAL A 7 7.97 -0.97 10.80
N PRO A 8 8.70 -2.06 10.51
CA PRO A 8 10.02 -2.30 11.10
C PRO A 8 10.93 -1.09 10.95
N ALA A 9 11.72 -0.76 11.98
CA ALA A 9 12.55 0.46 11.98
C ALA A 9 13.52 0.52 10.78
N GLU A 10 14.00 -0.63 10.32
CA GLU A 10 14.86 -0.76 9.14
C GLU A 10 14.18 -0.38 7.81
N ASP A 11 12.86 -0.51 7.71
CA ASP A 11 12.08 -0.18 6.52
C ASP A 11 11.46 1.23 6.59
N GLN A 12 11.54 1.93 7.73
CA GLN A 12 10.88 3.24 7.92
C GLN A 12 11.47 4.35 7.04
N GLU A 13 12.72 4.21 6.60
CA GLU A 13 13.36 5.17 5.69
C GLU A 13 12.99 4.91 4.21
N ASP A 14 12.51 3.70 3.87
CA ASP A 14 12.25 3.31 2.49
C ASP A 14 10.94 3.90 1.93
N PHE A 15 9.99 4.26 2.81
CA PHE A 15 8.74 4.89 2.40
C PHE A 15 8.11 5.71 3.53
N THR A 16 7.42 6.78 3.15
CA THR A 16 6.76 7.70 4.10
C THR A 16 5.26 7.86 3.84
N THR A 17 4.76 7.21 2.79
CA THR A 17 3.36 7.29 2.35
C THR A 17 2.79 5.91 2.05
N LEU A 18 1.46 5.77 2.06
CA LEU A 18 0.80 4.52 1.67
C LEU A 18 1.12 4.12 0.22
N ALA A 19 1.22 5.11 -0.68
CA ALA A 19 1.65 4.87 -2.06
C ALA A 19 3.10 4.35 -2.13
N GLY A 20 4.00 4.92 -1.31
CA GLY A 20 5.38 4.46 -1.18
C GLY A 20 5.46 3.03 -0.66
N LEU A 21 4.67 2.68 0.37
CA LEU A 21 4.56 1.31 0.88
C LEU A 21 4.12 0.33 -0.22
N ILE A 22 3.08 0.66 -0.99
CA ILE A 22 2.59 -0.20 -2.08
C ILE A 22 3.67 -0.41 -3.14
N LEU A 23 4.38 0.65 -3.54
CA LEU A 23 5.51 0.56 -4.47
C LEU A 23 6.65 -0.31 -3.91
N TYR A 24 6.98 -0.12 -2.64
CA TYR A 24 8.00 -0.90 -1.94
C TYR A 24 7.64 -2.39 -1.90
N LEU A 25 6.37 -2.73 -1.67
CA LEU A 25 5.89 -4.13 -1.64
C LEU A 25 5.80 -4.75 -3.04
N LEU A 26 5.34 -4.01 -4.05
CA LEU A 26 5.19 -4.53 -5.42
C LEU A 26 6.52 -4.69 -6.17
N LYS A 27 7.54 -3.89 -5.82
CA LYS A 27 8.85 -3.83 -6.51
C LYS A 27 8.73 -3.56 -8.03
N LYS A 28 7.62 -2.99 -8.46
CA LYS A 28 7.35 -2.58 -9.85
C LYS A 28 6.37 -1.41 -9.88
N PHE A 29 6.17 -0.84 -11.06
CA PHE A 29 5.16 0.19 -11.26
C PHE A 29 3.75 -0.43 -11.19
N PRO A 30 2.85 0.10 -10.33
CA PRO A 30 1.53 -0.48 -10.10
C PRO A 30 0.55 -0.17 -11.23
N THR A 31 -0.47 -1.01 -11.36
CA THR A 31 -1.65 -0.75 -12.18
C THR A 31 -2.92 -0.72 -11.34
N VAL A 32 -3.97 -0.03 -11.82
CA VAL A 32 -5.29 -0.06 -11.17
C VAL A 32 -5.80 -1.50 -11.07
N GLY A 33 -6.37 -1.87 -9.92
CA GLY A 33 -6.82 -3.20 -9.54
C GLY A 33 -5.74 -4.09 -8.90
N GLU A 34 -4.49 -3.63 -8.86
CA GLU A 34 -3.42 -4.38 -8.22
C GLU A 34 -3.52 -4.31 -6.69
N THR A 35 -3.23 -5.43 -6.03
CA THR A 35 -3.39 -5.59 -4.58
C THR A 35 -2.09 -6.02 -3.91
N VAL A 36 -1.87 -5.52 -2.70
CA VAL A 36 -0.84 -6.01 -1.78
C VAL A 36 -1.43 -6.27 -0.41
N THR A 37 -0.82 -7.16 0.36
CA THR A 37 -1.19 -7.41 1.76
C THR A 37 -0.19 -6.74 2.69
N PHE A 38 -0.69 -6.05 3.71
CA PHE A 38 0.12 -5.47 4.78
C PHE A 38 -0.54 -5.76 6.13
N GLY A 39 0.04 -6.71 6.88
CA GLY A 39 -0.61 -7.31 8.04
C GLY A 39 -1.99 -7.90 7.69
N ASP A 40 -3.02 -7.51 8.44
CA ASP A 40 -4.40 -7.95 8.22
C ASP A 40 -5.17 -7.11 7.19
N PHE A 41 -4.47 -6.28 6.41
CA PHE A 41 -5.10 -5.41 5.42
C PHE A 41 -4.72 -5.81 4.00
N VAL A 42 -5.71 -5.73 3.11
CA VAL A 42 -5.54 -5.75 1.67
C VAL A 42 -5.62 -4.31 1.18
N LEU A 43 -4.57 -3.85 0.52
CA LEU A 43 -4.46 -2.53 -0.09
C LEU A 43 -4.61 -2.69 -1.60
N GLU A 44 -5.61 -2.04 -2.19
CA GLU A 44 -5.90 -2.11 -3.62
C GLU A 44 -5.75 -0.73 -4.25
N VAL A 45 -4.97 -0.65 -5.33
CA VAL A 45 -4.86 0.57 -6.13
C VAL A 45 -6.14 0.75 -6.93
N VAL A 46 -6.93 1.78 -6.63
CA VAL A 46 -8.21 2.02 -7.32
C VAL A 46 -8.18 3.23 -8.24
N ASP A 47 -7.16 4.10 -8.11
CA ASP A 47 -6.97 5.25 -8.99
C ASP A 47 -5.50 5.63 -9.12
N MET A 48 -5.10 5.96 -10.34
CA MET A 48 -3.74 6.39 -10.71
C MET A 48 -3.83 7.75 -11.40
N ASP A 49 -3.12 8.75 -10.88
CA ASP A 49 -2.93 10.04 -11.52
C ASP A 49 -1.54 10.09 -12.17
N GLY A 50 -1.49 9.73 -13.46
CA GLY A 50 -0.24 9.57 -14.20
C GLY A 50 0.68 8.53 -13.55
N LYS A 51 1.75 8.99 -12.91
CA LYS A 51 2.70 8.11 -12.20
C LYS A 51 2.46 7.97 -10.69
N ARG A 52 1.38 8.55 -10.17
CA ARG A 52 1.10 8.60 -8.74
C ARG A 52 -0.12 7.75 -8.41
N ILE A 53 -0.03 6.95 -7.36
CA ILE A 53 -1.21 6.34 -6.76
C ILE A 53 -1.98 7.46 -6.07
N ASP A 54 -3.20 7.75 -6.50
CA ASP A 54 -4.05 8.79 -5.90
C ASP A 54 -5.01 8.20 -4.87
N LYS A 55 -5.62 7.04 -5.17
CA LYS A 55 -6.58 6.39 -4.27
C LYS A 55 -6.25 4.92 -4.05
N VAL A 56 -6.38 4.52 -2.78
CA VAL A 56 -6.20 3.15 -2.33
C VAL A 56 -7.45 2.74 -1.57
N LEU A 57 -8.03 1.60 -1.94
CA LEU A 57 -9.05 0.95 -1.15
C LEU A 57 -8.39 0.05 -0.11
N VAL A 58 -8.73 0.24 1.15
CA VAL A 58 -8.24 -0.57 2.26
C VAL A 58 -9.34 -1.47 2.75
N ARG A 59 -9.09 -2.78 2.79
CA ARG A 59 -10.01 -3.78 3.32
C ARG A 59 -9.30 -4.60 4.39
N LYS A 60 -10.00 -4.95 5.47
CA LYS A 60 -9.49 -5.98 6.37
C LYS A 60 -9.60 -7.32 5.65
N LYS A 61 -8.57 -8.16 5.75
CA LYS A 61 -8.61 -9.54 5.28
C LYS A 61 -9.69 -10.23 6.11
N SER A 62 -10.81 -10.56 5.49
CA SER A 62 -11.79 -11.46 6.10
C SER A 62 -11.11 -12.81 6.29
N GLU A 63 -11.35 -13.45 7.44
CA GLU A 63 -11.03 -14.88 7.62
C GLU A 63 -11.74 -15.74 6.57
#